data_AF-A0A960T7R9-F1
#
_entry.id   AF-A0A960T7R9-F1
#
_cell.length_a   1.000
_cell.length_b   1.000
_cell.length_c   1.000
_cell.angle_alpha   90.00
_cell.angle_beta   90.00
_cell.angle_gamma   90.00
#
_symmetry.space_group_name_H-M   'P 1'
#
loop_
_entity.id
_entity.type
_entity.pdbx_description
1 polymer ?
#
loop_
_entity_poly.entity_id
_entity_poly.type
_entity_poly.pdbx_seq_one_letter_code
_entity_poly.pdbx_strand_id
1 'polypeptide(L)'
;HEEESKRARAAAMRLLAAQSLHSRQFEERLQRWGYGPEITAQVAEACIESGYIDDAEWALSYAKGLKRRRYGKQYVYQRLRQKKVPDRHIQTVLSELYESDSLGEIRELL
;
A
#
# COMPACT_ATOMS: atom_id res chain seq x y z
N HIS A 1 6.92 -27.74 -1.41
CA HIS A 1 6.97 -26.27 -1.47
C HIS A 1 6.47 -25.71 -2.80
N GLU A 2 6.94 -26.20 -3.96
CA GLU A 2 6.58 -25.63 -5.26
C GLU A 2 5.09 -25.72 -5.63
N GLU A 3 4.45 -26.85 -5.31
CA GLU A 3 3.02 -27.07 -5.59
C GLU A 3 2.06 -26.26 -4.69
N GLU A 4 2.56 -25.81 -3.54
CA GLU A 4 1.85 -24.91 -2.63
C GLU A 4 1.96 -23.47 -3.13
N SER A 5 3.15 -23.06 -3.58
CA SER A 5 3.39 -21.75 -4.20
C SER A 5 2.55 -21.55 -5.47
N LYS A 6 2.44 -22.56 -6.34
CA LYS A 6 1.57 -22.51 -7.53
C LYS A 6 0.10 -22.32 -7.16
N ARG A 7 -0.40 -23.02 -6.15
CA ARG A 7 -1.79 -22.88 -5.66
C ARG A 7 -2.04 -21.49 -5.04
N ALA A 8 -1.08 -21.00 -4.25
CA ALA A 8 -1.12 -19.65 -3.68
C ALA A 8 -1.17 -18.59 -4.79
N ARG A 9 -0.34 -18.70 -5.83
CA ARG A 9 -0.34 -17.79 -6.99
C ARG A 9 -1.66 -17.79 -7.75
N ALA A 10 -2.23 -18.96 -8.04
CA ALA A 10 -3.51 -19.05 -8.74
C ALA A 10 -4.66 -18.42 -7.92
N ALA A 11 -4.68 -18.64 -6.60
CA ALA A 11 -5.66 -18.03 -5.71
C ALA A 11 -5.47 -16.50 -5.61
N ALA A 12 -4.21 -16.07 -5.51
CA ALA A 12 -3.80 -14.68 -5.51
C ALA A 12 -4.25 -13.92 -6.77
N MET A 13 -4.02 -14.48 -7.96
CA MET A 13 -4.40 -13.84 -9.21
C MET A 13 -5.93 -13.67 -9.32
N ARG A 14 -6.70 -14.67 -8.89
CA ARG A 14 -8.17 -14.54 -8.83
C ARG A 14 -8.62 -13.45 -7.87
N LEU A 15 -7.92 -13.31 -6.73
CA LEU A 15 -8.23 -12.29 -5.74
C LEU A 15 -7.93 -10.88 -6.27
N LEU A 16 -6.76 -10.69 -6.89
CA LEU A 16 -6.35 -9.40 -7.47
C LEU A 16 -7.22 -9.00 -8.67
N ALA A 17 -7.69 -9.98 -9.46
CA ALA A 17 -8.63 -9.73 -10.54
C ALA A 17 -10.02 -9.28 -10.04
N ALA A 18 -10.43 -9.74 -8.85
CA ALA A 18 -11.71 -9.35 -8.25
C ALA A 18 -11.62 -8.05 -7.45
N GLN A 19 -10.46 -7.75 -6.85
CA GLN A 19 -10.27 -6.59 -6.01
C GLN A 19 -8.80 -6.15 -6.00
N SER A 20 -8.54 -4.87 -6.28
CA SER A 20 -7.23 -4.27 -6.09
C SER A 20 -6.89 -4.26 -4.60
N LEU A 21 -5.86 -5.01 -4.21
CA LEU A 21 -5.35 -5.11 -2.85
C LEU A 21 -3.91 -4.62 -2.82
N HIS A 22 -3.50 -4.09 -1.67
CA HIS A 22 -2.10 -3.79 -1.39
C HIS A 22 -1.40 -5.03 -0.80
N SER A 23 -0.07 -5.07 -0.85
CA SER A 23 0.79 -6.21 -0.50
C SER A 23 0.39 -6.85 0.82
N ARG A 24 0.21 -6.03 1.85
CA ARG A 24 -0.13 -6.50 3.18
C ARG A 24 -1.54 -7.06 3.32
N GLN A 25 -2.55 -6.44 2.70
CA GLN A 25 -3.90 -7.01 2.69
C GLN A 25 -3.93 -8.36 1.97
N PHE A 26 -3.13 -8.46 0.92
CA PHE A 26 -2.97 -9.66 0.14
C PHE A 26 -2.27 -10.77 0.95
N GLU A 27 -1.16 -10.47 1.63
CA GLU A 27 -0.48 -11.39 2.54
C GLU A 27 -1.39 -11.86 3.69
N GLU A 28 -2.07 -10.93 4.39
CA GLU A 28 -2.99 -11.26 5.49
C GLU A 28 -4.13 -12.18 5.02
N ARG A 29 -4.56 -12.03 3.76
CA ARG A 29 -5.63 -12.85 3.17
C ARG A 29 -5.14 -14.24 2.79
N LEU A 30 -3.96 -14.36 2.20
CA LEU A 30 -3.34 -15.66 1.91
C LEU A 30 -3.00 -16.42 3.20
N GLN A 31 -2.51 -15.75 4.23
CA GLN A 31 -2.25 -16.39 5.54
C GLN A 31 -3.53 -16.91 6.17
N ARG A 32 -4.65 -16.17 6.05
CA ARG A 32 -5.99 -16.65 6.48
C ARG A 32 -6.47 -17.88 5.71
N TRP A 33 -5.99 -18.10 4.48
CA TRP A 33 -6.27 -19.30 3.70
C TRP A 33 -5.33 -20.47 4.03
N GLY A 34 -4.42 -20.30 4.99
CA GLY A 34 -3.52 -21.34 5.48
C GLY A 34 -2.16 -21.36 4.80
N TYR A 35 -1.84 -20.39 3.94
CA TYR A 35 -0.51 -20.30 3.31
C TYR A 35 0.53 -19.75 4.31
N GLY A 36 1.71 -20.39 4.35
CA GLY A 36 2.80 -19.98 5.23
C GLY A 36 3.38 -18.60 4.88
N PRO A 37 3.92 -17.86 5.87
CA PRO A 37 4.37 -16.46 5.70
C PRO A 37 5.41 -16.27 4.60
N GLU A 38 6.34 -17.22 4.46
CA GLU A 38 7.38 -17.21 3.42
C GLU A 38 6.79 -17.29 2.00
N ILE A 39 5.84 -18.20 1.79
CA ILE A 39 5.14 -18.34 0.49
C ILE A 39 4.33 -17.08 0.21
N THR A 40 3.65 -16.53 1.22
CA THR A 40 2.84 -15.33 1.01
C THR A 40 3.67 -14.11 0.64
N ALA A 41 4.84 -13.93 1.26
CA ALA A 41 5.76 -12.85 0.94
C ALA A 41 6.32 -12.99 -0.48
N GLN A 42 6.75 -14.20 -0.87
CA GLN A 42 7.28 -14.47 -2.20
C GLN A 42 6.23 -14.22 -3.31
N VAL A 43 4.96 -14.58 -3.05
CA VAL A 43 3.88 -14.33 -4.00
C VAL A 43 3.54 -12.84 -4.06
N ALA A 44 3.54 -12.13 -2.92
CA ALA A 44 3.32 -10.69 -2.88
C ALA A 44 4.38 -9.92 -3.67
N GLU A 45 5.66 -10.29 -3.49
CA GLU A 45 6.79 -9.69 -4.21
C GLU A 45 6.66 -9.89 -5.72
N ALA A 46 6.36 -11.11 -6.18
CA ALA A 46 6.13 -11.39 -7.61
C ALA A 46 4.94 -10.59 -8.18
N CYS A 47 3.90 -10.36 -7.39
CA CYS A 47 2.75 -9.54 -7.79
C CYS A 47 3.09 -8.04 -7.85
N ILE A 48 3.96 -7.55 -6.97
CA ILE A 48 4.48 -6.18 -7.01
C ILE A 48 5.34 -5.98 -8.26
N GLU A 49 6.28 -6.89 -8.53
CA GLU A 49 7.15 -6.84 -9.72
C GLU A 49 6.36 -6.88 -11.03
N SER A 50 5.26 -7.64 -11.05
CA SER A 50 4.37 -7.73 -12.21
C SER A 50 3.40 -6.55 -12.34
N GLY A 51 3.41 -5.60 -11.39
CA GLY A 51 2.53 -4.42 -11.38
C GLY A 51 1.08 -4.70 -10.98
N TYR A 52 0.76 -5.88 -10.45
CA TYR A 52 -0.60 -6.19 -9.96
C TYR A 52 -0.88 -5.57 -8.58
N ILE A 53 0.17 -5.32 -7.80
CA ILE A 53 0.09 -4.68 -6.49
C ILE A 53 0.89 -3.39 -6.55
N ASP A 54 0.21 -2.26 -6.34
CA ASP A 54 0.84 -0.96 -6.19
C ASP A 54 0.62 -0.41 -4.77
N ASP A 55 1.63 -0.63 -3.92
CA ASP A 55 1.62 -0.12 -2.56
C ASP A 55 1.78 1.41 -2.49
N ALA A 56 2.39 2.03 -3.50
CA ALA A 56 2.57 3.48 -3.55
C ALA A 56 1.23 4.17 -3.88
N GLU A 57 0.51 3.68 -4.89
CA GLU A 57 -0.83 4.17 -5.24
C GLU A 57 -1.81 3.98 -4.08
N TRP A 58 -1.77 2.82 -3.43
CA TRP A 58 -2.60 2.55 -2.25
C TRP A 58 -2.27 3.50 -1.10
N ALA A 59 -0.99 3.68 -0.77
CA ALA A 59 -0.56 4.56 0.32
C ALA A 59 -1.00 6.01 0.07
N LEU A 60 -0.92 6.46 -1.19
CA LEU A 60 -1.38 7.78 -1.60
C LEU A 60 -2.88 7.94 -1.43
N SER A 61 -3.68 6.98 -1.93
CA SER A 61 -5.14 7.01 -1.79
C SER A 61 -5.59 6.99 -0.32
N TYR A 62 -4.95 6.15 0.49
CA TYR A 62 -5.20 6.07 1.92
C TYR A 62 -4.88 7.39 2.64
N ALA A 63 -3.72 7.98 2.34
CA ALA A 63 -3.30 9.26 2.89
C ALA A 63 -4.20 10.42 2.44
N LYS A 64 -4.65 10.44 1.17
CA LYS A 64 -5.66 11.39 0.66
C LYS A 64 -6.96 11.31 1.46
N GLY A 65 -7.42 10.09 1.76
CA GLY A 65 -8.60 9.87 2.61
C GLY A 65 -8.44 10.44 4.02
N LEU A 66 -7.26 10.28 4.63
CA LEU A 66 -6.96 10.86 5.94
C LEU A 66 -6.84 12.39 5.89
N LYS A 67 -6.18 12.96 4.87
CA LYS A 67 -6.10 14.42 4.68
C LYS A 67 -7.49 15.05 4.52
N ARG A 68 -8.39 14.42 3.75
CA ARG A 68 -9.80 14.87 3.61
C ARG A 68 -10.54 14.90 4.94
N ARG A 69 -10.21 13.99 5.87
CA ARG A 69 -10.72 13.97 7.25
C ARG A 69 -9.98 14.93 8.21
N ARG A 70 -9.15 15.83 7.68
CA ARG A 70 -8.38 16.85 8.42
C ARG A 70 -7.32 16.29 9.36
N TYR A 71 -6.82 15.08 9.12
CA TYR A 71 -5.66 14.57 9.84
C TYR A 71 -4.36 15.22 9.35
N GLY A 72 -3.45 15.54 10.28
CA GLY A 72 -2.15 16.16 9.98
C GLY A 72 -1.07 15.19 9.51
N LYS A 73 0.02 15.73 8.94
CA LYS A 73 1.17 14.99 8.37
C LYS A 73 1.71 13.88 9.29
N GLN A 74 1.92 14.20 10.58
CA GLN A 74 2.44 13.23 11.56
C GLN A 74 1.47 12.08 11.84
N TYR A 75 0.15 12.35 11.88
CA TYR A 75 -0.85 11.31 12.08
C TYR A 75 -0.88 10.34 10.89
N VAL A 76 -0.86 10.90 9.67
CA VAL A 76 -0.83 10.11 8.43
C VAL A 76 0.44 9.25 8.35
N TYR A 77 1.61 9.82 8.69
CA TYR A 77 2.88 9.09 8.79
C TYR A 77 2.75 7.86 9.70
N GLN A 78 2.28 8.06 10.94
CA GLN A 78 2.15 6.97 11.91
C GLN A 78 1.16 5.89 11.43
N ARG A 79 0.06 6.28 10.78
CA ARG A 79 -0.91 5.33 10.22
C ARG A 79 -0.31 4.48 9.11
N LEU A 80 0.42 5.09 8.17
CA LEU A 80 1.11 4.37 7.09
C LEU A 80 2.20 3.43 7.64
N ARG A 81 2.94 3.86 8.66
CA ARG A 81 3.94 3.03 9.33
C ARG A 81 3.33 1.84 10.08
N GLN A 82 2.19 2.02 10.76
CA GLN A 82 1.43 0.92 11.36
C GLN A 82 0.97 -0.09 10.30
N LYS A 83 0.66 0.40 9.09
CA LYS A 83 0.34 -0.42 7.92
C LYS A 83 1.58 -1.05 7.28
N LYS A 84 2.79 -0.84 7.82
CA LYS A 84 4.08 -1.34 7.31
C LYS A 84 4.35 -0.91 5.87
N VAL A 85 3.85 0.25 5.45
CA VAL A 85 4.28 0.85 4.19
C VAL A 85 5.76 1.20 4.31
N PRO A 86 6.61 0.89 3.31
CA PRO A 86 8.03 1.25 3.37
C PRO A 86 8.21 2.76 3.52
N ASP A 87 9.13 3.17 4.40
CA ASP A 87 9.35 4.59 4.72
C ASP A 87 9.61 5.44 3.46
N ARG A 88 10.29 4.89 2.44
CA ARG A 88 10.47 5.53 1.13
C ARG A 88 9.15 5.95 0.47
N HIS A 89 8.13 5.10 0.48
CA HIS A 89 6.82 5.40 -0.11
C HIS A 89 6.04 6.37 0.79
N ILE A 90 6.18 6.25 2.12
CA ILE A 90 5.56 7.17 3.07
C ILE A 90 6.07 8.60 2.84
N GLN A 91 7.38 8.77 2.70
CA GLN A 91 7.98 10.08 2.44
C GLN A 91 7.45 10.69 1.15
N THR A 92 7.46 9.94 0.04
CA THR A 92 6.91 10.40 -1.25
C THR A 92 5.46 10.86 -1.12
N VAL A 93 4.61 10.05 -0.49
CA VAL A 93 3.18 10.36 -0.29
C VAL A 93 2.98 11.62 0.57
N LEU A 94 3.77 11.76 1.64
CA LEU A 94 3.64 12.92 2.52
C LEU A 94 4.16 14.20 1.87
N SER A 95 5.22 14.13 1.07
CA SER A 95 5.72 15.26 0.29
C SER A 95 4.67 15.69 -0.73
N GLU A 96 4.12 14.77 -1.54
CA GLU A 96 3.07 15.09 -2.50
C GLU A 96 1.84 15.76 -1.85
N LEU A 97 1.39 15.25 -0.70
CA LEU A 97 0.17 15.72 -0.05
C LEU A 97 0.32 16.96 0.82
N TYR A 98 1.46 17.16 1.49
CA TYR A 98 1.62 18.22 2.49
C TYR A 98 2.65 19.28 2.11
N GLU A 99 3.57 19.02 1.17
CA GLU A 99 4.47 20.09 0.66
C GLU A 99 3.77 20.95 -0.40
N SER A 100 2.74 20.43 -1.07
CA SER A 100 1.85 21.24 -1.93
C SER A 100 1.04 22.28 -1.15
N ASP A 101 0.77 22.07 0.15
CA ASP A 101 0.06 23.07 0.98
C ASP A 101 0.95 24.29 1.29
N SER A 102 2.28 24.13 1.28
CA SER A 102 3.23 25.23 1.56
C SER A 102 3.30 26.27 0.44
N LEU A 103 2.99 25.88 -0.80
CA LEU A 103 2.98 26.78 -1.96
C LEU A 103 1.61 27.43 -2.21
N GLY A 104 0.53 26.92 -1.59
CA GLY A 104 -0.82 27.47 -1.70
C GLY A 104 -1.02 28.77 -0.90
N GLU A 105 -0.24 28.99 0.16
CA GLU A 105 -0.36 30.18 1.01
C GLU A 105 0.36 31.42 0.44
N ILE A 106 1.27 31.26 -0.53
CA ILE A 106 2.04 32.39 -1.10
C ILE A 106 1.28 33.12 -2.21
N ARG A 107 0.22 32.52 -2.78
CA ARG A 107 -0.47 33.08 -3.95
C ARG A 107 -1.59 34.09 -3.64
N GLU A 108 -1.87 34.37 -2.37
CA GLU A 108 -2.85 35.40 -1.95
C GLU A 108 -2.22 36.73 -1.49
N LEU A 109 -0.91 36.93 -1.65
CA LEU A 109 -0.20 38.16 -1.26
C LEU A 109 0.53 38.87 -2.43
N LEU A 110 -0.02 38.81 -3.65
CA LEU A 110 0.36 39.66 -4.78
C LEU A 110 -0.88 40.25 -5.44
#